data_AF-A0A4Q3V5G4-F1
#
_entry.id   AF-A0A4Q3V5G4-F1
#
_cell.length_a   1.000
_cell.length_b   1.000
_cell.length_c   1.000
_cell.angle_alpha   90.00
_cell.angle_beta   90.00
_cell.angle_gamma   90.00
#
_symmetry.space_group_name_H-M   'P 1'
#
loop_
_entity.id
_entity.type
_entity.pdbx_description
1 polymer ?
#
loop_
_entity_poly.entity_id
_entity_poly.type
_entity_poly.pdbx_seq_one_letter_code
_entity_poly.pdbx_strand_id
1 'polypeptide(L)'
;MAMTAVYSTVNGQILHEERNGVETEYVPNPLGSVIQTKDVSGTVTANLDYWPYGEERVSSGTNPGPWGFVGTLGYRNDSADLSYVRARHYRPSLAIWITIDPLWPNQRAYTYAMNSPVQFDDKYELAPCSDCDLKGDPCWWYISQFGPPKLDNGDPAAGFIICCQGKCISCVNEF
;
A
#
# COMPACT_ATOMS: atom_id res chain seq x y z
N MET A 1 19.18 -19.76 -9.70
CA MET A 1 19.81 -18.85 -8.72
C MET A 1 18.70 -18.05 -8.07
N ALA A 2 18.64 -17.98 -6.74
CA ALA A 2 17.64 -17.16 -6.07
C ALA A 2 17.97 -15.68 -6.32
N MET A 3 17.05 -14.94 -6.97
CA MET A 3 17.21 -13.50 -7.13
C MET A 3 16.99 -12.84 -5.77
N THR A 4 17.99 -12.08 -5.32
CA THR A 4 17.92 -11.31 -4.08
C THR A 4 17.75 -9.84 -4.46
N ALA A 5 16.78 -9.18 -3.84
CA ALA A 5 16.59 -7.74 -3.93
C ALA A 5 16.73 -7.15 -2.53
N VAL A 6 17.47 -6.05 -2.41
CA VAL A 6 17.62 -5.28 -1.17
C VAL A 6 16.88 -3.96 -1.34
N TYR A 7 16.03 -3.63 -0.37
CA TYR A 7 15.26 -2.39 -0.37
C TYR A 7 15.73 -1.49 0.77
N SER A 8 16.06 -0.24 0.45
CA SER A 8 16.32 0.78 1.47
C SER A 8 15.06 1.60 1.69
N THR A 9 14.63 1.67 2.94
CA THR A 9 13.44 2.43 3.32
C THR A 9 13.79 3.65 4.15
N VAL A 10 13.11 4.77 3.90
CA VAL A 10 13.21 6.01 4.67
C VAL A 10 11.79 6.40 5.07
N ASN A 11 11.55 6.60 6.37
CA ASN A 11 10.22 6.91 6.90
C ASN A 11 9.11 5.91 6.47
N GLY A 12 9.48 4.65 6.26
CA GLY A 12 8.54 3.60 5.81
C GLY A 12 8.23 3.61 4.32
N GLN A 13 8.89 4.45 3.52
CA GLN A 13 8.81 4.43 2.06
C GLN A 13 10.02 3.72 1.45
N ILE A 14 9.80 2.88 0.44
CA ILE A 14 10.85 2.26 -0.36
C ILE A 14 11.36 3.31 -1.37
N LEU A 15 12.58 3.80 -1.17
CA LEU A 15 13.17 4.84 -2.03
C LEU A 15 14.34 4.34 -2.86
N HIS A 16 14.88 3.17 -2.53
CA HIS A 16 15.98 2.58 -3.27
C HIS A 16 15.88 1.07 -3.29
N GLU A 17 16.26 0.47 -4.41
CA GLU A 17 16.35 -0.96 -4.61
C GLU A 17 17.67 -1.33 -5.28
N GLU A 18 18.33 -2.34 -4.75
CA GLU A 18 19.39 -3.06 -5.43
C GLU A 18 18.85 -4.45 -5.83
N ARG A 19 18.80 -4.73 -7.13
CA ARG A 19 18.36 -6.01 -7.69
C ARG A 19 19.40 -6.52 -8.68
N ASN A 20 20.00 -7.67 -8.38
CA ASN A 20 21.02 -8.28 -9.25
C ASN A 20 22.18 -7.33 -9.62
N GLY A 21 22.60 -6.46 -8.70
CA GLY A 21 23.64 -5.46 -8.92
C GLY A 21 23.19 -4.22 -9.72
N VAL A 22 21.90 -4.12 -10.05
CA VAL A 22 21.30 -2.90 -10.58
C VAL A 22 20.67 -2.13 -9.44
N GLU A 23 21.21 -0.96 -9.15
CA GLU A 23 20.66 -0.01 -8.18
C GLU A 23 19.68 0.94 -8.88
N THR A 24 18.56 1.21 -8.23
CA THR A 24 17.51 2.09 -8.72
C THR A 24 16.99 2.95 -7.58
N GLU A 25 17.00 4.25 -7.77
CA GLU A 25 16.38 5.22 -6.88
C GLU A 25 14.96 5.55 -7.36
N TYR A 26 14.00 5.49 -6.45
CA TYR A 26 12.60 5.84 -6.67
C TYR A 26 12.32 7.24 -6.16
N VAL A 27 11.74 8.07 -7.03
CA VAL A 27 11.28 9.42 -6.68
C VAL A 27 9.75 9.39 -6.57
N PRO A 28 9.20 9.44 -5.35
CA PRO A 28 7.76 9.44 -5.14
C PRO A 28 7.14 10.84 -5.26
N ASN A 29 5.85 10.87 -5.57
CA ASN A 29 4.99 12.02 -5.30
C ASN A 29 4.51 12.01 -3.82
N PRO A 30 3.76 13.03 -3.35
CA PRO A 30 3.26 13.07 -1.97
C PRO A 30 2.37 11.88 -1.56
N LEU A 31 1.70 11.22 -2.51
CA LEU A 31 0.88 10.02 -2.27
C LEU A 31 1.75 8.74 -2.20
N GLY A 32 3.05 8.82 -2.49
CA GLY A 32 3.95 7.67 -2.52
C GLY A 32 3.98 6.92 -3.85
N SER A 33 3.35 7.44 -4.91
CA SER A 33 3.46 6.89 -6.26
C SER A 33 4.80 7.25 -6.88
N VAL A 34 5.48 6.27 -7.49
CA VAL A 34 6.77 6.49 -8.17
C VAL A 34 6.54 7.29 -9.44
N ILE A 35 6.98 8.55 -9.48
CA ILE A 35 6.84 9.41 -10.67
C ILE A 35 8.10 9.45 -11.53
N GLN A 36 9.24 9.06 -10.95
CA GLN A 36 10.50 8.99 -11.64
C GLN A 36 11.41 7.92 -11.03
N THR A 37 12.24 7.31 -11.86
CA THR A 37 13.33 6.43 -11.43
C THR A 37 14.67 6.96 -11.91
N LYS A 38 15.71 6.73 -11.12
CA LYS A 38 17.09 7.12 -11.45
C LYS A 38 18.05 5.96 -11.23
N ASP A 39 19.14 5.96 -12.00
CA ASP A 39 20.27 5.06 -11.77
C ASP A 39 21.27 5.63 -10.76
N VAL A 40 22.35 4.87 -10.49
CA VAL A 40 23.45 5.25 -9.58
C VAL A 40 24.15 6.55 -9.93
N SER A 41 24.06 6.99 -11.19
CA SER A 41 24.66 8.24 -11.66
C SER A 41 23.72 9.44 -11.49
N GLY A 42 22.49 9.20 -11.01
CA GLY A 42 21.43 10.19 -10.92
C GLY A 42 20.72 10.47 -12.25
N THR A 43 20.99 9.66 -13.28
CA THR A 43 20.34 9.80 -14.59
C THR A 43 18.93 9.23 -14.53
N VAL A 44 17.96 9.95 -15.10
CA VAL A 44 16.56 9.52 -15.12
C VAL A 44 16.38 8.34 -16.08
N THR A 45 15.92 7.21 -15.55
CA THR A 45 15.68 5.96 -16.31
C THR A 45 14.23 5.79 -16.73
N ALA A 46 13.28 6.33 -15.96
CA ALA A 46 11.88 6.39 -16.36
C ALA A 46 11.15 7.59 -15.73
N ASN A 47 10.12 8.08 -16.44
CA ASN A 47 9.13 9.01 -15.90
C ASN A 47 7.74 8.39 -16.03
N LEU A 48 6.94 8.54 -14.98
CA LEU A 48 5.65 7.88 -14.79
C LEU A 48 4.63 8.92 -14.31
N ASP A 49 3.44 8.92 -14.90
CA ASP A 49 2.29 9.68 -14.43
C ASP A 49 1.07 8.78 -14.33
N TYR A 50 0.21 9.05 -13.35
CA TYR A 50 -0.98 8.25 -13.07
C TYR A 50 -2.25 9.09 -13.08
N TRP A 51 -3.35 8.47 -13.50
CA TRP A 51 -4.70 8.95 -13.19
C TRP A 51 -5.00 8.80 -11.69
N PRO A 52 -6.04 9.47 -11.16
CA PRO A 52 -6.35 9.46 -9.73
C PRO A 52 -6.47 8.07 -9.11
N TYR A 53 -6.98 7.09 -9.85
CA TYR A 53 -7.15 5.71 -9.39
C TYR A 53 -5.95 4.80 -9.70
N GLY A 54 -4.84 5.35 -10.18
CA GLY A 54 -3.59 4.62 -10.38
C GLY A 54 -3.40 3.99 -11.74
N GLU A 55 -4.32 4.19 -12.68
CA GLU A 55 -4.07 3.83 -14.08
C GLU A 55 -2.91 4.69 -14.63
N GLU A 56 -1.95 4.04 -15.28
CA GLU A 56 -0.80 4.73 -15.85
C GLU A 56 -1.23 5.58 -17.05
N ARG A 57 -1.01 6.89 -16.95
CA ARG A 57 -1.35 7.88 -17.99
C ARG A 57 -0.20 8.10 -18.96
N VAL A 58 1.01 8.22 -18.42
CA VAL A 58 2.24 8.40 -19.20
C VAL A 58 3.31 7.51 -18.60
N SER A 59 4.04 6.82 -19.47
CA SER A 59 5.26 6.12 -19.11
C SER A 59 6.27 6.28 -20.22
N SER A 60 7.49 6.63 -19.83
CA SER A 60 8.62 6.79 -20.73
C SER A 60 9.86 6.18 -20.09
N GLY A 61 10.71 5.58 -20.91
CA GLY A 61 11.90 4.86 -20.44
C GLY A 61 11.56 3.46 -19.94
N THR A 62 12.34 2.97 -18.98
CA THR A 62 12.15 1.62 -18.42
C THR A 62 12.30 1.69 -16.92
N ASN A 63 11.23 1.33 -16.21
CA ASN A 63 11.27 1.13 -14.77
C ASN A 63 11.76 -0.31 -14.50
N PRO A 64 12.96 -0.50 -13.94
CA PRO A 64 13.48 -1.84 -13.65
C PRO A 64 12.80 -2.49 -12.44
N GLY A 65 12.05 -1.72 -11.64
CA GLY A 65 11.41 -2.15 -10.41
C GLY A 65 9.92 -2.50 -10.56
N PRO A 66 9.37 -3.28 -9.61
CA PRO A 66 7.96 -3.65 -9.61
C PRO A 66 7.04 -2.56 -9.02
N TRP A 67 7.55 -1.36 -8.74
CA TRP A 67 6.83 -0.31 -8.02
C TRP A 67 6.29 0.74 -8.98
N GLY A 68 5.03 1.14 -8.78
CA GLY A 68 4.38 2.19 -9.58
C GLY A 68 3.48 3.08 -8.72
N PHE A 69 2.18 3.06 -9.01
CA PHE A 69 1.19 3.79 -8.23
C PHE A 69 1.21 3.35 -6.75
N VAL A 70 1.36 4.30 -5.82
CA VAL A 70 1.51 4.09 -4.37
C VAL A 70 2.66 3.10 -4.03
N GLY A 71 3.57 2.87 -4.96
CA GLY A 71 4.54 1.77 -4.91
C GLY A 71 5.52 1.89 -3.76
N THR A 72 5.93 3.11 -3.41
CA THR A 72 6.86 3.32 -2.27
C THR A 72 6.23 2.96 -0.93
N LEU A 73 4.90 2.88 -0.83
CA LEU A 73 4.16 2.47 0.37
C LEU A 73 3.80 0.97 0.37
N GLY A 74 4.22 0.24 -0.67
CA GLY A 74 4.12 -1.23 -0.74
C GLY A 74 3.18 -1.78 -1.82
N TYR A 75 2.67 -0.94 -2.72
CA TYR A 75 1.86 -1.41 -3.86
C TYR A 75 2.78 -2.01 -4.91
N ARG A 76 2.74 -3.33 -5.05
CA ARG A 76 3.58 -4.05 -5.99
C ARG A 76 2.79 -4.36 -7.25
N ASN A 77 3.29 -3.95 -8.42
CA ASN A 77 2.70 -4.38 -9.68
C ASN A 77 2.95 -5.88 -9.87
N ASP A 78 1.85 -6.63 -9.95
CA ASP A 78 1.86 -8.08 -10.17
C ASP A 78 1.61 -8.41 -11.64
N SER A 79 0.72 -7.64 -12.29
CA SER A 79 0.51 -7.66 -13.73
C SER A 79 0.23 -6.25 -14.26
N ALA A 80 0.01 -6.10 -15.57
CA ALA A 80 -0.21 -4.80 -16.21
C ALA A 80 -1.40 -3.99 -15.64
N ASP A 81 -2.39 -4.66 -15.04
CA ASP A 81 -3.59 -4.03 -14.49
C ASP A 81 -3.94 -4.60 -13.10
N LEU A 82 -2.95 -5.14 -12.40
CA LEU A 82 -3.14 -5.69 -11.06
C LEU A 82 -1.98 -5.31 -10.16
N SER A 83 -2.32 -4.62 -9.08
CA SER A 83 -1.38 -4.31 -8.01
C SER A 83 -1.69 -5.17 -6.80
N TYR A 84 -0.70 -5.93 -6.36
CA TYR A 84 -0.72 -6.64 -5.10
C TYR A 84 -0.40 -5.67 -3.97
N VAL A 85 -1.30 -5.62 -2.99
CA VAL A 85 -1.18 -4.80 -1.79
C VAL A 85 -1.37 -5.75 -0.63
N ARG A 86 -0.30 -6.41 -0.20
CA ARG A 86 -0.24 -7.28 0.99
C ARG A 86 -1.40 -8.31 1.07
N ALA A 87 -2.53 -8.08 1.74
CA ALA A 87 -3.61 -9.07 1.80
C ALA A 87 -4.66 -8.94 0.66
N ARG A 88 -4.61 -7.90 -0.18
CA ARG A 88 -5.58 -7.64 -1.24
C ARG A 88 -4.94 -7.34 -2.59
N HIS A 89 -5.74 -7.49 -3.64
CA HIS A 89 -5.36 -7.14 -5.00
C HIS A 89 -6.23 -5.98 -5.49
N TYR A 90 -5.58 -4.93 -5.99
CA TYR A 90 -6.19 -3.73 -6.51
C TYR A 90 -6.14 -3.73 -8.03
N ARG A 91 -7.23 -3.31 -8.67
CA ARG A 91 -7.34 -3.19 -10.13
C ARG A 91 -7.57 -1.73 -10.52
N PRO A 92 -6.52 -1.01 -10.97
CA PRO A 92 -6.62 0.40 -11.31
C PRO A 92 -7.64 0.72 -12.41
N SER A 93 -7.74 -0.11 -13.46
CA SER A 93 -8.69 0.13 -14.58
C SER A 93 -10.16 0.15 -14.17
N LEU A 94 -10.51 -0.56 -13.10
CA LEU A 94 -11.86 -0.63 -12.56
C LEU A 94 -12.03 0.20 -11.29
N ALA A 95 -10.97 0.80 -10.76
CA ALA A 95 -10.99 1.56 -9.51
C ALA A 95 -11.53 0.77 -8.29
N ILE A 96 -11.32 -0.56 -8.25
CA ILE A 96 -11.84 -1.44 -7.19
C ILE A 96 -10.79 -2.41 -6.67
N TRP A 97 -11.01 -2.87 -5.43
CA TRP A 97 -10.41 -4.10 -4.93
C TRP A 97 -11.09 -5.31 -5.58
N ILE A 98 -10.32 -6.34 -5.96
CA ILE A 98 -10.88 -7.59 -6.52
C ILE A 98 -11.09 -8.67 -5.44
N THR A 99 -10.66 -8.39 -4.22
CA THR A 99 -10.84 -9.22 -3.01
C THR A 99 -11.71 -8.47 -2.01
N ILE A 100 -12.56 -9.18 -1.26
CA ILE A 100 -13.43 -8.58 -0.24
C ILE A 100 -12.57 -7.98 0.88
N ASP A 101 -12.91 -6.77 1.31
CA ASP A 101 -12.35 -6.14 2.50
C ASP A 101 -12.59 -7.01 3.75
N PRO A 102 -11.55 -7.40 4.52
CA PRO A 102 -11.70 -8.17 5.75
C PRO A 102 -12.62 -7.54 6.80
N LEU A 103 -12.86 -6.23 6.73
CA LEU A 103 -13.75 -5.47 7.61
C LEU A 103 -15.21 -5.43 7.12
N TRP A 104 -15.53 -6.09 6.01
CA TRP A 104 -16.91 -6.26 5.57
C TRP A 104 -17.74 -6.98 6.67
N PRO A 105 -18.97 -6.52 6.98
CA PRO A 105 -19.76 -5.49 6.31
C PRO A 105 -19.62 -4.06 6.87
N ASN A 106 -18.71 -3.82 7.82
CA ASN A 106 -18.52 -2.50 8.42
C ASN A 106 -17.86 -1.50 7.47
N GLN A 107 -17.09 -2.00 6.50
CA GLN A 107 -16.55 -1.25 5.36
C GLN A 107 -17.15 -1.71 4.05
N ARG A 108 -16.93 -0.97 2.97
CA ARG A 108 -17.36 -1.38 1.62
C ARG A 108 -16.45 -2.50 1.10
N ALA A 109 -17.03 -3.60 0.63
CA ALA A 109 -16.29 -4.80 0.25
C ALA A 109 -15.21 -4.57 -0.81
N TYR A 110 -15.42 -3.64 -1.76
CA TYR A 110 -14.58 -3.49 -2.94
C TYR A 110 -14.13 -2.05 -3.23
N THR A 111 -14.50 -1.08 -2.39
CA THR A 111 -14.25 0.33 -2.69
C THR A 111 -12.82 0.72 -2.35
N TYR A 112 -12.14 1.35 -3.29
CA TYR A 112 -10.82 1.94 -3.06
C TYR A 112 -10.92 3.34 -2.46
N ALA A 113 -10.13 3.61 -1.41
CA ALA A 113 -9.90 4.96 -0.85
C ALA A 113 -11.17 5.81 -0.62
N MET A 114 -12.29 5.19 -0.22
CA MET A 114 -13.60 5.86 -0.05
C MET A 114 -14.07 6.68 -1.27
N ASN A 115 -13.67 6.31 -2.49
CA ASN A 115 -13.87 7.08 -3.73
C ASN A 115 -13.16 8.45 -3.78
N SER A 116 -12.16 8.71 -2.93
CA SER A 116 -11.35 9.94 -2.93
C SER A 116 -9.84 9.62 -2.99
N PRO A 117 -9.34 9.05 -4.10
CA PRO A 117 -8.00 8.47 -4.20
C PRO A 117 -6.86 9.49 -4.29
N VAL A 118 -7.18 10.78 -4.47
CA VAL A 118 -6.20 11.88 -4.43
C VAL A 118 -5.92 12.33 -3.00
N GLN A 119 -6.90 12.14 -2.11
CA GLN A 119 -6.80 12.54 -0.70
C GLN A 119 -6.38 11.38 0.20
N PHE A 120 -6.74 10.16 -0.17
CA PHE A 120 -6.48 8.97 0.63
C PHE A 120 -5.77 7.91 -0.20
N ASP A 121 -4.67 7.39 0.34
CA ASP A 121 -4.14 6.08 0.01
C ASP A 121 -4.73 5.02 0.96
N ASP A 122 -4.97 3.82 0.44
CA ASP A 122 -5.33 2.67 1.27
C ASP A 122 -4.12 1.75 1.41
N LYS A 123 -3.05 2.29 2.00
CA LYS A 123 -1.79 1.57 2.10
C LYS A 123 -1.81 0.37 3.04
N TYR A 124 -2.81 0.24 3.92
CA TYR A 124 -2.91 -0.86 4.90
C TYR A 124 -4.10 -1.79 4.64
N GLU A 125 -4.82 -1.55 3.55
CA GLU A 125 -5.99 -2.31 3.16
C GLU A 125 -7.18 -2.18 4.11
N LEU A 126 -7.17 -1.12 4.90
CA LEU A 126 -8.17 -0.77 5.89
C LEU A 126 -8.45 0.71 5.65
N ALA A 127 -9.72 1.08 5.63
CA ALA A 127 -10.14 2.46 5.35
C ALA A 127 -9.30 3.48 6.13
N PRO A 128 -9.02 4.67 5.56
CA PRO A 128 -8.38 5.75 6.27
C PRO A 128 -9.26 6.11 7.46
N CYS A 129 -8.92 5.58 8.64
CA CYS A 129 -9.68 5.88 9.84
C CYS A 129 -9.47 7.38 10.10
N SER A 130 -10.50 8.20 9.88
CA SER A 130 -10.43 9.64 10.10
C SER A 130 -10.58 10.01 11.57
N ASP A 131 -10.98 9.05 12.42
CA ASP A 131 -11.44 9.29 13.81
C ASP A 131 -10.60 8.55 14.88
N CYS A 132 -9.31 8.31 14.67
CA CYS A 132 -8.42 7.99 15.81
C CYS A 132 -7.89 9.25 16.50
N ASP A 133 -8.77 10.22 16.73
CA ASP A 133 -8.50 11.25 17.74
C ASP A 133 -8.69 10.58 19.11
N LEU A 134 -7.61 9.94 19.56
CA LEU A 134 -7.58 9.00 20.67
C LEU A 134 -7.91 9.69 22.00
N LYS A 135 -9.18 9.60 22.42
CA LYS A 135 -9.52 9.50 23.85
C LYS A 135 -9.41 8.06 24.37
N GLY A 136 -8.36 7.30 23.99
CA GLY A 136 -8.14 5.92 24.46
C GLY A 136 -7.12 5.10 23.67
N ASP A 137 -7.01 3.81 24.00
CA ASP A 137 -6.22 2.83 23.26
C ASP A 137 -6.93 2.46 21.94
N PRO A 138 -6.32 2.72 20.76
CA PRO A 138 -6.91 2.42 19.44
C PRO A 138 -7.20 0.94 19.24
N CYS A 139 -6.39 0.06 19.83
CA CYS A 139 -6.60 -1.39 19.74
C CYS A 139 -7.88 -1.77 20.47
N TRP A 140 -8.09 -1.23 21.66
CA TRP A 140 -9.30 -1.48 22.45
C TRP A 140 -10.56 -0.84 21.84
N TRP A 141 -10.46 0.38 21.31
CA TRP A 141 -11.57 1.02 20.61
C TRP A 141 -11.99 0.19 19.40
N TYR A 142 -11.03 -0.27 18.60
CA TYR A 142 -11.31 -1.09 17.43
C TYR A 142 -11.93 -2.45 17.82
N ILE A 143 -11.34 -3.17 18.78
CA ILE A 143 -11.87 -4.46 19.24
C ILE A 143 -13.28 -4.29 19.83
N SER A 144 -13.55 -3.20 20.54
CA SER A 144 -14.87 -2.96 21.13
C SER A 144 -15.97 -2.62 20.11
N GLN A 145 -15.61 -2.04 18.97
CA GLN A 145 -16.57 -1.73 17.90
C GLN A 145 -16.73 -2.85 16.87
N PHE A 146 -15.64 -3.55 16.54
CA PHE A 146 -15.60 -4.45 15.38
C PHE A 146 -15.28 -5.90 15.75
N GLY A 147 -14.84 -6.16 16.98
CA GLY A 147 -14.28 -7.45 17.40
C GLY A 147 -12.86 -7.68 16.85
N PRO A 148 -12.18 -8.75 17.28
CA PRO A 148 -10.89 -9.11 16.73
C PRO A 148 -11.04 -9.54 15.26
N PRO A 149 -10.15 -9.09 14.36
CA PRO A 149 -10.18 -9.53 12.97
C PRO A 149 -9.97 -11.04 12.91
N LYS A 150 -10.62 -11.70 11.95
CA LYS A 150 -10.58 -13.15 11.81
C LYS A 150 -9.64 -13.55 10.69
N LEU A 151 -8.93 -14.65 10.89
CA LEU A 151 -8.19 -15.36 9.86
C LEU A 151 -9.19 -16.11 8.94
N ASP A 152 -8.72 -16.61 7.79
CA ASP A 152 -9.54 -17.31 6.79
C ASP A 152 -10.25 -18.56 7.35
N ASN A 153 -9.72 -19.14 8.43
CA ASN A 153 -10.31 -20.28 9.14
C ASN A 153 -11.40 -19.86 10.16
N GLY A 154 -11.68 -18.56 10.29
CA GLY A 154 -12.65 -18.00 11.23
C GLY A 154 -12.12 -17.76 12.64
N ASP A 155 -10.86 -18.09 12.92
CA ASP A 155 -10.23 -17.86 14.22
C ASP A 155 -9.84 -16.39 14.39
N PRO A 156 -9.90 -15.83 15.61
CA PRO A 156 -9.41 -14.48 15.87
C PRO A 156 -7.89 -14.41 15.64
N ALA A 157 -7.46 -13.40 14.89
CA ALA A 157 -6.05 -13.13 14.63
C ALA A 157 -5.32 -12.82 15.95
N ALA A 158 -4.14 -13.41 16.15
CA ALA A 158 -3.30 -13.18 17.33
C ALA A 158 -2.79 -11.73 17.43
N GLY A 159 -2.80 -11.01 16.32
CA GLY A 159 -2.57 -9.58 16.26
C GLY A 159 -2.99 -9.01 14.92
N PHE A 160 -3.15 -7.70 14.87
CA PHE A 160 -3.49 -6.94 13.69
C PHE A 160 -2.87 -5.56 13.78
N ILE A 161 -2.74 -4.87 12.65
CA ILE A 161 -2.17 -3.52 12.63
C ILE A 161 -3.29 -2.57 12.30
N ILE A 162 -3.51 -1.58 13.17
CA ILE A 162 -4.38 -0.45 12.89
C ILE A 162 -3.49 0.71 12.48
N CYS A 163 -3.84 1.39 11.40
CA CYS A 163 -3.11 2.57 10.99
C CYS A 163 -4.06 3.75 10.82
N CYS A 164 -3.63 4.89 11.35
CA CYS A 164 -4.41 6.11 11.42
C CYS A 164 -3.51 7.33 11.25
N GLN A 165 -3.86 8.22 10.32
CA GLN A 165 -3.10 9.44 10.02
C GLN A 165 -1.57 9.21 9.91
N GLY A 166 -1.16 8.13 9.24
CA GLY A 166 0.25 7.81 9.05
C GLY A 166 0.96 7.16 10.24
N LYS A 167 0.29 6.94 11.38
CA LYS A 167 0.79 6.14 12.50
C LYS A 167 0.16 4.76 12.51
N CYS A 168 1.00 3.73 12.61
CA CYS A 168 0.53 2.36 12.75
C CYS A 168 0.81 1.84 14.15
N ILE A 169 -0.16 1.13 14.70
CA ILE A 169 -0.10 0.50 16.00
C ILE A 169 -0.36 -0.98 15.77
N SER A 170 0.59 -1.80 16.19
CA SER A 170 0.40 -3.23 16.26
C SER A 170 -0.44 -3.53 17.49
N CYS A 171 -1.62 -4.08 17.25
CA CYS A 171 -2.55 -4.55 18.26
C CYS A 171 -2.35 -6.05 18.44
N VAL A 172 -1.99 -6.46 19.64
CA VAL A 172 -1.94 -7.87 20.03
C VAL A 172 -3.21 -8.21 20.79
N ASN A 173 -3.86 -9.31 20.43
CA ASN A 173 -4.91 -9.88 21.28
C ASN A 173 -4.20 -10.67 22.37
N GLU A 174 -3.92 -10.04 23.50
CA GLU A 174 -3.63 -10.78 24.73
C GLU A 174 -4.94 -11.43 25.19
N PHE A 175 -5.06 -12.74 24.98
CA PHE A 175 -6.11 -13.56 25.59
C PHE A 175 -5.76 -13.90 27.03
#